data_AF-A0A2N5SCN4-F1
#
_entry.id   AF-A0A2N5SCN4-F1
#
_cell.length_a   1.000
_cell.length_b   1.000
_cell.length_c   1.000
_cell.angle_alpha   90.00
_cell.angle_beta   90.00
_cell.angle_gamma   90.00
#
_symmetry.space_group_name_H-M   'P 1'
#
loop_
_entity.id
_entity.type
_entity.pdbx_description
1 polymer ?
#
loop_
_entity_poly.entity_id
_entity_poly.type
_entity_poly.pdbx_seq_one_letter_code
_entity_poly.pdbx_strand_id
1 'polypeptide(L)'
;MLDVGNETSKDTESKNDCGSAKEKSNLKTPATSRKNVKSTKLLDLTQKLDGVIKQITCLAAQRSNFDQTAKELNVKVAPLIAGYGIQWNIRYQSYQKAINACKVIDQILKQDQEPNGAGNFANVLFSPRDCKEIDNLNAKLEVFVNLTS
;
A
#
# COMPACT_ATOMS: atom_id res chain seq x y z
N MET A 1 54.17 6.69 -29.63
CA MET A 1 53.26 5.88 -30.46
C MET A 1 52.02 5.60 -29.62
N LEU A 2 50.92 6.23 -30.03
CA LEU A 2 49.50 6.05 -29.64
C LEU A 2 49.02 6.50 -28.25
N ASP A 3 48.37 7.68 -28.30
CA ASP A 3 47.12 8.06 -27.62
C ASP A 3 45.99 7.03 -27.85
N VAL A 4 44.99 7.02 -26.96
CA VAL A 4 43.54 6.76 -27.17
C VAL A 4 42.93 6.22 -25.87
N GLY A 5 42.09 7.05 -25.25
CA GLY A 5 41.18 6.63 -24.19
C GLY A 5 40.01 5.82 -24.73
N ASN A 6 39.25 5.18 -23.83
CA ASN A 6 37.80 5.08 -23.97
C ASN A 6 37.17 4.76 -22.61
N GLU A 7 36.34 5.68 -22.15
CA GLU A 7 35.34 5.46 -21.11
C GLU A 7 34.29 4.48 -21.61
N THR A 8 33.87 3.50 -20.80
CA THR A 8 32.46 3.05 -20.78
C THR A 8 32.25 2.01 -19.68
N SER A 9 31.47 2.37 -18.67
CA SER A 9 30.30 1.58 -18.30
C SER A 9 29.33 2.49 -17.56
N LYS A 10 28.29 2.84 -18.30
CA LYS A 10 27.23 3.75 -17.94
C LYS A 10 26.23 2.94 -17.13
N ASP A 11 26.22 3.13 -15.82
CA ASP A 11 25.18 2.61 -14.94
C ASP A 11 23.83 3.14 -15.44
N THR A 12 23.05 2.22 -16.00
CA THR A 12 21.73 2.50 -16.56
C THR A 12 20.75 2.50 -15.41
N GLU A 13 20.61 3.67 -14.81
CA GLU A 13 19.58 4.00 -13.84
C GLU A 13 18.21 3.83 -14.53
N SER A 14 17.56 2.69 -14.29
CA SER A 14 16.18 2.44 -14.70
C SER A 14 15.25 3.32 -13.85
N LYS A 15 15.07 4.56 -14.30
CA LYS A 15 13.93 5.40 -13.92
C LYS A 15 12.66 4.72 -14.45
N ASN A 16 12.01 3.94 -13.59
CA ASN A 16 10.64 3.53 -13.83
C ASN A 16 9.72 4.71 -13.50
N ASP A 17 9.31 5.36 -14.59
CA ASP A 17 8.45 6.52 -14.66
C ASP A 17 7.05 6.17 -14.11
N CYS A 18 6.73 6.68 -12.91
CA CYS A 18 5.38 6.57 -12.36
C CYS A 18 4.49 7.64 -13.01
N GLY A 19 4.01 7.33 -14.21
CA GLY A 19 3.12 8.20 -14.97
C GLY A 19 1.85 8.55 -14.20
N SER A 20 1.64 9.86 -13.99
CA SER A 20 0.40 10.43 -13.48
C SER A 20 -0.54 10.72 -14.65
N ALA A 21 -1.42 9.77 -14.98
CA ALA A 21 -2.50 10.01 -15.92
C ALA A 21 -3.63 10.76 -15.20
N LYS A 22 -3.72 12.08 -15.41
CA LYS A 22 -4.90 12.87 -15.02
C LYS A 22 -6.02 12.63 -16.04
N GLU A 23 -6.85 11.63 -15.78
CA GLU A 23 -8.13 11.49 -16.47
C GLU A 23 -9.21 12.28 -15.71
N LYS A 24 -9.72 13.34 -16.34
CA LYS A 24 -10.91 14.06 -15.91
C LYS A 24 -12.13 13.20 -16.23
N SER A 25 -12.88 12.77 -15.22
CA SER A 25 -14.23 12.25 -15.45
C SER A 25 -15.28 13.06 -14.67
N ASN A 26 -16.34 13.35 -15.40
CA ASN A 26 -17.33 14.38 -15.19
C ASN A 26 -18.35 13.95 -14.13
N LEU A 27 -18.68 14.85 -13.20
CA LEU A 27 -19.79 14.71 -12.27
C LEU A 27 -21.12 15.00 -13.00
N LYS A 28 -22.10 14.09 -12.94
CA LYS A 28 -23.56 14.31 -13.14
C LYS A 28 -24.33 13.00 -12.81
N THR A 29 -24.88 12.82 -11.61
CA THR A 29 -26.25 13.11 -11.09
C THR A 29 -27.08 11.82 -10.86
N PRO A 30 -28.20 11.83 -10.09
CA PRO A 30 -28.41 10.87 -8.99
C PRO A 30 -29.62 9.94 -9.19
N ALA A 31 -29.61 8.76 -8.56
CA ALA A 31 -30.79 8.09 -7.97
C ALA A 31 -30.47 6.65 -7.50
N THR A 32 -30.75 6.39 -6.22
CA THR A 32 -31.24 5.11 -5.64
C THR A 32 -30.41 3.83 -5.81
N SER A 33 -29.60 3.50 -4.81
CA SER A 33 -29.75 2.21 -4.09
C SER A 33 -29.02 2.21 -2.73
N ARG A 34 -29.78 2.23 -1.63
CA ARG A 34 -29.27 2.08 -0.25
C ARG A 34 -28.58 0.72 0.03
N LYS A 35 -28.44 -0.15 -0.97
CA LYS A 35 -27.96 -1.53 -0.82
C LYS A 35 -26.44 -1.68 -1.00
N ASN A 36 -25.76 -0.75 -1.67
CA ASN A 36 -24.33 -0.89 -2.00
C ASN A 36 -23.36 -0.02 -1.16
N VAL A 37 -23.87 0.81 -0.24
CA VAL A 37 -23.06 1.75 0.57
C VAL A 37 -21.95 1.04 1.36
N LYS A 38 -22.20 -0.18 1.85
CA LYS A 38 -21.17 -0.96 2.57
C LYS A 38 -20.08 -1.46 1.62
N SER A 39 -20.46 -1.91 0.43
CA SER A 39 -19.52 -2.43 -0.56
C SER A 39 -18.64 -1.32 -1.13
N THR A 40 -19.19 -0.14 -1.38
CA THR A 40 -18.43 1.02 -1.87
C THR A 40 -17.44 1.53 -0.83
N LYS A 41 -17.83 1.56 0.44
CA LYS A 41 -16.92 1.87 1.55
C LYS A 41 -15.78 0.86 1.69
N LEU A 42 -16.10 -0.44 1.63
CA LEU A 42 -15.09 -1.48 1.73
C LEU A 42 -14.11 -1.42 0.54
N LEU A 43 -14.60 -1.14 -0.66
CA LEU A 43 -13.77 -0.93 -1.83
C LEU A 43 -12.80 0.24 -1.62
N ASP A 44 -13.31 1.40 -1.17
CA ASP A 44 -12.49 2.59 -0.88
C ASP A 44 -11.43 2.29 0.19
N LEU A 45 -11.80 1.57 1.27
CA LEU A 45 -10.85 1.13 2.30
C LEU A 45 -9.74 0.24 1.73
N THR A 46 -10.09 -0.76 0.92
CA THR A 46 -9.10 -1.64 0.30
C THR A 46 -8.20 -0.91 -0.68
N GLN A 47 -8.71 0.04 -1.46
CA GLN A 47 -7.93 0.84 -2.39
C GLN A 47 -6.95 1.77 -1.67
N LYS A 48 -7.38 2.40 -0.58
CA LYS A 48 -6.50 3.19 0.29
C LYS A 48 -5.40 2.34 0.89
N LEU A 49 -5.74 1.15 1.39
CA LEU A 49 -4.76 0.22 1.95
C LEU A 49 -3.76 -0.24 0.89
N ASP A 50 -4.23 -0.62 -0.29
CA ASP A 50 -3.38 -0.99 -1.43
C ASP A 50 -2.41 0.15 -1.79
N GLY A 51 -2.91 1.39 -1.79
CA GLY A 51 -2.11 2.59 -2.00
C GLY A 51 -1.00 2.76 -0.95
N VAL A 52 -1.34 2.63 0.33
CA VAL A 52 -0.36 2.76 1.43
C VAL A 52 0.67 1.63 1.39
N ILE A 53 0.23 0.37 1.22
CA ILE A 53 1.14 -0.76 1.08
C ILE A 53 2.07 -0.54 -0.10
N LYS A 54 1.54 -0.10 -1.26
CA LYS A 54 2.36 0.20 -2.43
C LYS A 54 3.39 1.29 -2.13
N GLN A 55 3.01 2.39 -1.50
CA GLN A 55 3.95 3.47 -1.18
C GLN A 55 5.07 3.00 -0.24
N ILE A 56 4.72 2.28 0.83
CA ILE A 56 5.69 1.74 1.79
C ILE A 56 6.61 0.74 1.08
N THR A 57 6.04 -0.15 0.27
CA THR A 57 6.81 -1.18 -0.40
C THR A 57 7.55 -0.69 -1.63
N CYS A 58 7.22 0.44 -2.26
CA CYS A 58 7.96 0.93 -3.42
C CYS A 58 9.19 1.75 -3.05
N LEU A 59 9.15 2.49 -1.94
CA LEU A 59 10.21 3.44 -1.57
C LEU A 59 11.13 2.85 -0.49
N ALA A 60 12.44 2.78 -0.76
CA ALA A 60 13.41 2.26 0.21
C ALA A 60 13.39 3.02 1.55
N ALA A 61 13.23 4.35 1.49
CA ALA A 61 13.09 5.17 2.69
C ALA A 61 11.84 4.82 3.50
N GLN A 62 10.72 4.50 2.85
CA GLN A 62 9.48 4.12 3.53
C GLN A 62 9.54 2.70 4.11
N ARG A 63 10.20 1.76 3.42
CA ARG A 63 10.49 0.42 3.99
C ARG A 63 11.33 0.55 5.26
N SER A 64 12.38 1.37 5.22
CA SER A 64 13.24 1.64 6.37
C SER A 64 12.47 2.29 7.52
N ASN A 65 11.63 3.29 7.22
CA ASN A 65 10.77 3.94 8.21
C ASN A 65 9.77 2.95 8.83
N PHE A 66 9.21 2.04 8.04
CA PHE A 66 8.33 0.98 8.53
C PHE A 66 9.04 0.02 9.49
N ASP A 67 10.23 -0.45 9.12
CA ASP A 67 11.03 -1.33 9.98
C ASP A 67 11.47 -0.64 11.27
N GLN A 68 11.81 0.65 11.20
CA GLN A 68 12.16 1.46 12.36
C GLN A 68 10.97 1.66 13.30
N THR A 69 9.81 2.03 12.76
CA THR A 69 8.58 2.24 13.54
C THR A 69 8.11 0.93 14.20
N ALA A 70 8.26 -0.20 13.51
CA ALA A 70 7.96 -1.50 14.09
C ALA A 70 8.85 -1.83 15.31
N LYS A 71 10.15 -1.50 15.23
CA LYS A 71 11.09 -1.66 16.35
C LYS A 71 10.74 -0.74 17.51
N GLU A 72 10.42 0.52 17.23
CA GLU A 72 10.03 1.52 18.25
C GLU A 72 8.76 1.10 19.00
N LEU A 73 7.77 0.55 18.29
CA LEU A 73 6.54 0.03 18.90
C LEU A 73 6.72 -1.37 19.52
N ASN A 74 7.90 -1.97 19.41
CA ASN A 74 8.21 -3.34 19.86
C ASN A 74 7.25 -4.41 19.29
N VAL A 75 6.79 -4.21 18.05
CA VAL A 75 5.88 -5.14 17.36
C VAL A 75 6.66 -5.94 16.32
N LYS A 76 6.60 -7.27 16.43
CA LYS A 76 7.17 -8.16 15.41
C LYS A 76 6.23 -8.22 14.21
N VAL A 77 6.59 -7.49 13.15
CA VAL A 77 5.88 -7.51 11.87
C VAL A 77 6.76 -8.11 10.79
N ALA A 78 6.15 -8.84 9.86
CA ALA A 78 6.85 -9.26 8.66
C ALA A 78 6.91 -8.10 7.65
N PRO A 79 7.90 -8.07 6.74
CA PRO A 79 7.94 -7.09 5.67
C PRO A 79 6.65 -7.12 4.84
N LEU A 80 6.14 -5.94 4.49
CA LEU A 80 4.97 -5.78 3.64
C LEU A 80 5.30 -6.21 2.20
N ILE A 81 4.30 -6.73 1.51
CA ILE A 81 4.38 -7.14 0.10
C ILE A 81 3.25 -6.43 -0.62
N ALA A 82 3.51 -5.87 -1.80
CA ALA A 82 2.47 -5.26 -2.60
C ALA A 82 1.61 -6.36 -3.26
N GLY A 83 0.33 -6.43 -2.89
CA GLY A 83 -0.61 -7.42 -3.41
C GLY A 83 -1.33 -7.05 -4.71
N TYR A 84 -0.92 -5.99 -5.41
CA TYR A 84 -1.65 -5.50 -6.58
C TYR A 84 -1.43 -6.38 -7.82
N GLY A 85 -2.53 -6.73 -8.52
CA GLY A 85 -2.50 -7.34 -9.86
C GLY A 85 -2.10 -8.82 -9.92
N ILE A 86 -2.01 -9.52 -8.78
CA ILE A 86 -1.59 -10.93 -8.72
C ILE A 86 -2.77 -11.83 -8.27
N GLN A 87 -2.59 -13.14 -8.36
CA GLN A 87 -3.47 -14.19 -7.85
C GLN A 87 -3.95 -13.93 -6.41
N TRP A 88 -5.13 -14.45 -6.07
CA TRP A 88 -5.79 -14.29 -4.76
C TRP A 88 -4.91 -14.64 -3.57
N ASN A 89 -3.98 -15.61 -3.71
CA ASN A 89 -3.02 -15.98 -2.66
C ASN A 89 -2.10 -14.83 -2.25
N ILE A 90 -1.55 -14.10 -3.23
CA ILE A 90 -0.66 -12.96 -2.93
C ILE A 90 -1.44 -11.81 -2.31
N ARG A 91 -2.68 -11.59 -2.77
CA ARG A 91 -3.57 -10.60 -2.17
C ARG A 91 -3.90 -10.93 -0.70
N TYR A 92 -4.20 -12.20 -0.42
CA TYR A 92 -4.44 -12.69 0.94
C TYR A 92 -3.24 -12.44 1.86
N GLN A 93 -2.04 -12.83 1.43
CA GLN A 93 -0.81 -12.63 2.21
C GLN A 93 -0.48 -11.15 2.42
N SER A 94 -0.68 -10.31 1.39
CA SER A 94 -0.50 -8.86 1.48
C SER A 94 -1.39 -8.26 2.57
N TYR A 95 -2.69 -8.60 2.57
CA TYR A 95 -3.63 -8.10 3.57
C TYR A 95 -3.35 -8.66 4.95
N GLN A 96 -3.02 -9.95 5.08
CA GLN A 96 -2.67 -10.54 6.36
C GLN A 96 -1.46 -9.85 7.00
N LYS A 97 -0.42 -9.54 6.22
CA LYS A 97 0.75 -8.79 6.69
C LYS A 97 0.39 -7.35 7.10
N ALA A 98 -0.45 -6.68 6.32
CA ALA A 98 -0.90 -5.32 6.62
C ALA A 98 -1.79 -5.26 7.87
N ILE A 99 -2.67 -6.25 8.08
CA ILE A 99 -3.50 -6.36 9.29
C ILE A 99 -2.62 -6.58 10.52
N ASN A 100 -1.65 -7.48 10.45
CA ASN A 100 -0.68 -7.70 11.54
C ASN A 100 0.14 -6.43 11.84
N ALA A 101 0.43 -5.64 10.79
CA ALA A 101 1.15 -4.38 10.90
C ALA A 101 0.25 -3.14 11.06
N CYS A 102 -1.07 -3.30 11.30
CA CYS A 102 -1.99 -2.15 11.24
C CYS A 102 -1.62 -1.06 12.25
N LYS A 103 -1.09 -1.45 13.42
CA LYS A 103 -0.56 -0.52 14.44
C LYS A 103 0.64 0.29 13.95
N VAL A 104 1.55 -0.35 13.22
CA VAL A 104 2.75 0.29 12.66
C VAL A 104 2.33 1.24 11.53
N ILE A 105 1.43 0.78 10.64
CA ILE A 105 0.92 1.60 9.54
C ILE A 105 0.17 2.84 10.06
N ASP A 106 -0.69 2.68 11.07
CA ASP A 106 -1.39 3.80 11.71
C ASP A 106 -0.41 4.83 12.30
N GLN A 107 0.67 4.38 12.93
CA GLN A 107 1.70 5.25 13.48
C GLN A 107 2.44 6.05 12.38
N ILE A 108 2.79 5.40 11.26
CA ILE A 108 3.44 6.05 10.12
C ILE A 108 2.52 7.11 9.51
N LEU A 109 1.23 6.78 9.34
CA LEU A 109 0.25 7.71 8.78
C LEU A 109 0.02 8.92 9.69
N LYS A 110 0.08 8.74 11.01
CA LYS A 110 0.03 9.86 11.98
C LYS A 110 1.27 10.74 11.87
N GLN A 111 2.47 10.15 11.84
CA GLN A 111 3.72 10.90 11.69
C GLN A 111 3.78 11.69 10.37
N ASP A 112 3.22 11.15 9.29
CA ASP A 112 3.14 11.82 8.00
C ASP A 112 2.21 13.06 7.99
N GLN A 113 1.26 13.12 8.94
CA GLN A 113 0.31 14.23 9.09
C GLN A 113 0.74 15.28 10.11
N GLU A 114 1.81 15.05 10.88
CA GLU A 114 2.38 16.06 11.76
C GLU A 114 2.88 17.28 10.95
N PRO A 115 3.03 18.47 11.56
CA PRO A 115 3.46 19.69 10.85
C PRO A 115 4.81 19.54 10.10
N ASN A 116 5.59 18.53 10.49
CA ASN A 116 6.93 18.22 9.99
C ASN A 116 6.90 17.00 9.04
N GLY A 117 5.72 16.41 8.82
CA GLY A 117 5.50 15.23 8.01
C GLY A 117 5.68 15.50 6.52
N ALA A 118 5.98 14.45 5.76
CA ALA A 118 6.23 14.57 4.32
C ALA A 118 4.94 14.68 3.48
N GLY A 119 3.78 14.35 4.05
CA GLY A 119 2.49 14.34 3.36
C GLY A 119 2.40 13.27 2.27
N ASN A 120 3.18 12.20 2.38
CA ASN A 120 3.32 11.15 1.37
C ASN A 120 2.05 10.30 1.19
N PHE A 121 1.17 10.25 2.20
CA PHE A 121 0.02 9.35 2.22
C PHE A 121 -1.33 10.05 2.02
N ALA A 122 -1.35 11.28 1.46
CA ALA A 122 -2.58 11.98 1.08
C ALA A 122 -3.67 12.03 2.18
N ASN A 123 -3.25 12.19 3.44
CA ASN A 123 -4.11 12.24 4.63
C ASN A 123 -4.97 10.96 4.85
N VAL A 124 -4.51 9.81 4.37
CA VAL A 124 -5.14 8.53 4.69
C VAL A 124 -4.95 8.23 6.18
N LEU A 125 -6.02 7.78 6.83
CA LEU A 125 -6.01 7.32 8.21
C LEU A 125 -6.80 6.01 8.30
N PHE A 126 -6.31 5.07 9.11
CA PHE A 126 -7.02 3.82 9.39
C PHE A 126 -7.40 3.78 10.86
N SER A 127 -8.69 3.57 11.11
CA SER A 127 -9.16 3.23 12.45
C SER A 127 -8.94 1.73 12.72
N PRO A 128 -8.90 1.31 14.00
CA PRO A 128 -8.92 -0.11 14.34
C PRO A 128 -10.12 -0.87 13.76
N ARG A 129 -11.24 -0.16 13.51
CA ARG A 129 -12.42 -0.72 12.85
C ARG A 129 -12.14 -1.03 11.38
N ASP A 130 -11.42 -0.16 10.67
CA ASP A 130 -11.08 -0.37 9.26
C ASP A 130 -10.18 -1.59 9.11
N CYS A 131 -9.18 -1.75 9.98
CA CYS A 131 -8.32 -2.95 10.03
C CYS A 131 -9.17 -4.23 10.20
N LYS A 132 -10.20 -4.18 11.07
CA LYS A 132 -11.11 -5.31 11.30
C LYS A 132 -12.04 -5.59 10.13
N GLU A 133 -12.50 -4.56 9.42
CA GLU A 133 -13.29 -4.73 8.20
C GLU A 133 -12.48 -5.38 7.07
N ILE A 134 -11.20 -4.99 6.95
CA ILE A 134 -10.24 -5.61 6.01
C ILE A 134 -9.96 -7.07 6.41
N ASP A 135 -9.80 -7.36 7.70
CA ASP A 135 -9.60 -8.73 8.20
C ASP A 135 -10.79 -9.64 7.91
N ASN A 136 -12.02 -9.17 8.15
CA ASN A 136 -13.24 -9.89 7.79
C ASN A 136 -13.34 -10.16 6.28
N LEU A 137 -12.83 -9.26 5.44
CA LEU A 137 -12.74 -9.49 4.00
C LEU A 137 -11.67 -10.53 3.68
N ASN A 138 -10.50 -10.42 4.31
CA ASN A 138 -9.37 -11.33 4.09
C ASN A 138 -9.70 -12.79 4.49
N ALA A 139 -10.49 -12.99 5.54
CA ALA A 139 -11.00 -14.31 5.92
C ALA A 139 -11.84 -14.98 4.81
N LYS A 140 -12.53 -14.19 3.97
CA LYS A 140 -13.23 -14.75 2.79
C LYS A 140 -12.25 -15.16 1.70
N LEU A 141 -11.12 -14.48 1.58
CA LEU A 141 -10.06 -14.82 0.62
C LEU A 141 -9.34 -16.12 0.99
N GLU A 142 -9.20 -16.40 2.29
CA GLU A 142 -8.58 -17.63 2.80
C GLU A 142 -9.20 -18.90 2.21
N VAL A 143 -10.53 -18.94 2.07
CA VAL A 143 -11.25 -20.06 1.46
C VAL A 143 -10.77 -20.34 0.04
N PHE A 144 -10.54 -19.28 -0.75
CA PHE A 144 -10.04 -19.42 -2.11
C PHE A 144 -8.59 -19.90 -2.14
N VAL A 145 -7.75 -19.40 -1.23
CA VAL A 145 -6.36 -19.84 -1.10
C VAL A 145 -6.27 -21.33 -0.80
N ASN A 146 -7.09 -21.82 0.13
CA ASN A 146 -7.13 -23.24 0.50
C ASN A 146 -7.63 -24.15 -0.63
N LEU A 147 -8.48 -23.64 -1.52
CA LEU A 147 -8.98 -24.39 -2.68
C LEU A 147 -8.00 -24.41 -3.86
N THR A 148 -7.05 -23.48 -3.90
CA THR A 148 -6.09 -23.34 -5.00
C THR A 148 -4.64 -23.66 -4.62
N SER A 149 -4.38 -24.08 -3.37
CA SER A 149 -3.05 -24.50 -2.90
C SER A 149 -2.74 -25.95 -3.20
#